data_AF-A0A326QLW1-F1
#
_entry.id   AF-A0A326QLW1-F1
#
_cell.length_a   1.000
_cell.length_b   1.000
_cell.length_c   1.000
_cell.angle_alpha   90.00
_cell.angle_beta   90.00
_cell.angle_gamma   90.00
#
_symmetry.space_group_name_H-M   'P 1'
#
loop_
_entity.id
_entity.type
_entity.pdbx_description
1 polymer ?
#
loop_
_entity_poly.entity_id
_entity_poly.type
_entity_poly.pdbx_seq_one_letter_code
_entity_poly.pdbx_strand_id
1 'polypeptide(L)' 'MNKLVGPVRRALIYGLISYAGLVVINNAELDLPNMWIAYLPMFIGVFVATQWLDRKIGK' A
#
# COMPACT_ATOMS: atom_id res chain seq x y z
N MET A 1 -23.70 -1.13 -13.76
CA MET A 1 -22.62 -1.77 -12.99
C MET A 1 -21.22 -1.17 -13.21
N ASN A 2 -20.92 -0.47 -14.31
CA ASN A 2 -19.54 -0.02 -14.60
C ASN A 2 -18.97 1.13 -13.74
N LYS A 3 -19.81 1.91 -13.03
CA LYS A 3 -19.35 3.07 -12.24
C LYS A 3 -18.57 2.70 -10.97
N LEU A 4 -18.74 1.48 -10.46
CA LEU A 4 -18.10 1.03 -9.21
C LEU A 4 -16.73 0.35 -9.43
N VAL A 5 -16.43 -0.05 -10.67
CA VAL A 5 -15.22 -0.81 -11.00
C VAL A 5 -13.95 -0.01 -10.68
N GLY A 6 -13.92 1.29 -11.00
CA GLY A 6 -12.78 2.17 -10.72
C GLY A 6 -12.50 2.33 -9.22
N PRO A 7 -13.49 2.80 -8.42
CA PRO A 7 -13.33 2.93 -6.96
C PRO A 7 -12.97 1.62 -6.27
N VAL A 8 -13.61 0.51 -6.63
CA VAL A 8 -13.32 -0.81 -6.03
C VAL A 8 -11.90 -1.26 -6.36
N ARG A 9 -11.46 -1.10 -7.62
CA ARG A 9 -10.08 -1.41 -8.01
C ARG A 9 -9.06 -0.61 -7.18
N ARG A 10 -9.28 0.69 -7.00
CA ARG A 10 -8.40 1.55 -6.20
C ARG A 10 -8.34 1.11 -4.74
N ALA A 11 -9.49 0.80 -4.15
CA ALA A 11 -9.58 0.31 -2.79
C ALA A 11 -8.83 -1.03 -2.63
N LEU A 12 -8.99 -1.96 -3.58
CA LEU A 12 -8.30 -3.24 -3.59
C LEU A 12 -6.77 -3.08 -3.73
N ILE A 13 -6.32 -2.25 -4.67
CA ILE A 13 -4.89 -1.96 -4.86
C ILE A 13 -4.30 -1.40 -3.56
N TYR A 14 -4.93 -0.37 -2.99
CA TYR A 14 -4.45 0.25 -1.76
C TYR A 14 -4.43 -0.75 -0.60
N GLY A 15 -5.51 -1.52 -0.42
CA GLY A 15 -5.62 -2.51 0.66
C GLY A 15 -4.55 -3.60 0.56
N LEU A 16 -4.35 -4.17 -0.63
CA LEU A 16 -3.38 -5.24 -0.84
C LEU A 16 -1.93 -4.76 -0.64
N ILE A 17 -1.56 -3.61 -1.21
CA ILE A 17 -0.21 -3.06 -1.07
C ILE A 17 0.06 -2.66 0.38
N SER A 18 -0.90 -2.04 1.06
CA SER A 18 -0.76 -1.68 2.49
C SER A 18 -0.58 -2.93 3.35
N TYR A 19 -1.42 -3.95 3.16
CA TYR A 19 -1.35 -5.20 3.90
C TYR A 19 0.00 -5.90 3.68
N ALA A 20 0.48 -5.95 2.44
CA ALA A 20 1.80 -6.51 2.15
C ALA A 20 2.92 -5.77 2.89
N GLY A 21 2.89 -4.43 2.91
CA GLY A 21 3.85 -3.63 3.67
C GLY A 21 3.80 -3.93 5.17
N LEU A 22 2.60 -4.11 5.73
CA LEU A 22 2.42 -4.46 7.15
C LEU A 22 2.99 -5.85 7.45
N VAL A 23 2.73 -6.83 6.58
CA VAL A 23 3.28 -8.19 6.72
C VAL A 23 4.80 -8.15 6.72
N VAL A 24 5.42 -7.40 5.79
CA VAL A 24 6.88 -7.27 5.74
C VAL A 24 7.42 -6.67 7.04
N ILE A 25 6.90 -5.52 7.48
CA ILE A 25 7.40 -4.85 8.69
C ILE A 25 7.19 -5.72 9.94
N ASN A 26 6.01 -6.31 10.09
CA ASN A 26 5.66 -7.06 11.30
C ASN A 26 6.38 -8.41 11.43
N ASN A 27 6.93 -8.94 10.33
CA ASN A 27 7.71 -10.17 10.34
C ASN A 27 9.23 -9.92 10.20
N ALA A 28 9.67 -8.67 10.11
CA ALA A 28 11.08 -8.32 9.96
C ALA A 28 11.86 -8.23 11.28
N GLU A 29 11.21 -8.52 12.43
CA GLU A 29 11.82 -8.51 13.77
C GLU A 29 12.65 -7.23 14.04
N LEU A 30 12.16 -6.09 13.55
CA LEU A 30 12.89 -4.83 13.58
C LEU A 30 13.05 -4.32 15.02
N ASP A 31 14.29 -4.22 15.48
CA ASP A 31 14.65 -3.55 16.72
C ASP A 31 14.91 -2.06 16.44
N LEU A 32 13.85 -1.26 16.49
CA LEU A 32 13.89 0.18 16.23
C LEU A 32 13.51 0.96 17.49
N PRO A 33 14.15 2.12 17.74
CA PRO A 33 13.78 2.98 18.86
C PRO A 33 12.36 3.54 18.73
N ASN A 34 11.81 3.60 17.50
CA ASN A 34 10.41 3.86 17.25
C ASN A 34 9.96 3.31 15.90
N MET A 35 8.81 2.63 15.89
CA MET A 35 8.25 2.01 14.69
C MET A 35 7.83 3.00 13.59
N TRP A 36 7.62 4.30 13.88
CA TRP A 36 7.33 5.28 12.83
C TRP A 36 8.44 5.35 11.77
N ILE A 37 9.69 5.03 12.16
CA ILE A 37 10.85 4.98 11.27
C ILE A 37 10.64 3.94 10.16
N ALA A 38 9.95 2.83 10.44
CA ALA A 38 9.59 1.82 9.44
C ALA A 38 8.25 2.14 8.77
N TYR A 39 7.23 2.50 9.55
CA TYR A 39 5.87 2.70 9.02
C TYR A 39 5.74 3.93 8.12
N LEU A 40 6.37 5.05 8.45
CA LEU A 40 6.29 6.28 7.64
C LEU A 40 6.81 6.07 6.21
N PRO A 41 8.04 5.56 5.99
CA PRO A 41 8.51 5.29 4.62
C PRO A 41 7.69 4.19 3.94
N MET A 42 7.19 3.19 4.68
CA MET A 42 6.27 2.20 4.12
C MET A 42 5.00 2.84 3.58
N PHE A 43 4.35 3.75 4.31
CA PHE A 43 3.14 4.44 3.82
C PHE A 43 3.43 5.35 2.61
N ILE A 44 4.59 6.01 2.56
CA ILE A 44 5.03 6.76 1.37
C ILE A 44 5.18 5.80 0.18
N GLY A 45 5.82 4.65 0.39
CA GLY A 45 5.98 3.61 -0.63
C GLY A 45 4.64 3.07 -1.12
N VAL A 46 3.72 2.75 -0.21
CA VAL A 46 2.34 2.32 -0.51
C VAL A 46 1.64 3.37 -1.37
N PHE A 47 1.74 4.65 -1.01
CA PHE A 47 1.11 5.73 -1.77
C PHE A 47 1.63 5.77 -3.20
N VAL A 48 2.96 5.86 -3.38
CA VAL A 48 3.57 5.95 -4.72
C VAL A 48 3.26 4.70 -5.54
N ALA A 49 3.36 3.50 -4.96
CA ALA A 49 3.07 2.24 -5.63
C ALA A 49 1.60 2.13 -6.04
N THR A 50 0.67 2.55 -5.17
CA THR A 50 -0.77 2.58 -5.45
C THR A 50 -1.07 3.51 -6.62
N GLN A 51 -0.52 4.72 -6.62
CA GLN A 51 -0.72 5.69 -7.72
C GLN A 51 -0.14 5.18 -9.03
N TRP A 52 1.05 4.60 -9.00
CA TRP A 52 1.69 4.02 -10.18
C TRP A 52 0.86 2.85 -10.74
N LEU A 53 0.39 1.96 -9.88
CA LEU A 53 -0.35 0.77 -10.28
C LEU A 53 -1.75 1.11 -10.82
N ASP A 54 -2.49 2.03 -10.17
CA ASP A 54 -3.79 2.45 -10.71
C ASP A 54 -3.64 3.15 -12.07
N ARG A 55 -2.57 3.93 -12.30
CA ARG A 55 -2.29 4.53 -13.62
C ARG A 55 -1.92 3.49 -14.67
N LYS A 56 -1.24 2.41 -14.28
CA LYS A 56 -0.81 1.34 -15.20
C LYS A 56 -1.96 0.42 -15.59
N ILE A 57 -2.83 0.07 -14.62
CA ILE A 57 -3.95 -0.85 -14.81
C ILE A 57 -5.21 -0.12 -15.27
N GLY A 58 -5.39 1.13 -14.85
CA GLY A 58 -6.57 1.94 -15.12
C GLY A 58 -6.58 2.68 -16.44
N LYS A 59 -5.76 2.27 -17.41
CA LYS A 59 -5.93 2.67 -18.81
C LYS A 59 -7.23 2.14 -19.38
#